data_AF-A0A8T4RFV5-F1
#
_entry.id   AF-A0A8T4RFV5-F1
#
_cell.length_a   1.000
_cell.length_b   1.000
_cell.length_c   1.000
_cell.angle_alpha   90.00
_cell.angle_beta   90.00
_cell.angle_gamma   90.00
#
_symmetry.space_group_name_H-M   'P 1'
#
loop_
_entity.id
_entity.type
_entity.pdbx_description
1 polymer ?
#
loop_
_entity_poly.entity_id
_entity_poly.type
_entity_poly.pdbx_seq_one_letter_code
_entity_poly.pdbx_strand_id
1 'polypeptide(L)'
;MDRSILIKKYFEEKKYVESNIQSFNHFLEHGMQEVIEENKEAEPTIIPHNIEKFKIRFGRITIGKPELTEADGSKRPIYPMEARLRKISYYAPIYLEVSSYINDVQRENFVAEIGKMPIMLKSKHCHLDQLSGEELVRRGEDPTDPGGYFIINGTERVVVNVEDLAANNFMVDEDDGTFTGRFFAAQGSYKIPHMIERKKDGIYYMTFTRVKAMP
;
A
#
# COMPACT_ATOMS: atom_id res chain seq x y z
N MET A 1 23.91 -5.26 -34.38
CA MET A 1 23.48 -4.28 -33.36
C MET A 1 24.15 -4.68 -32.06
N ASP A 2 24.97 -3.80 -31.48
CA ASP A 2 25.66 -4.12 -30.23
C ASP A 2 24.62 -4.18 -29.10
N ARG A 3 24.48 -5.35 -28.47
CA ARG A 3 23.54 -5.57 -27.36
C ARG A 3 23.85 -4.64 -26.17
N SER A 4 25.10 -4.17 -26.05
CA SER A 4 25.50 -3.23 -24.99
C SER A 4 24.76 -1.89 -25.08
N ILE A 5 24.46 -1.41 -26.29
CA ILE A 5 23.78 -0.14 -26.52
C ILE A 5 22.32 -0.23 -26.06
N LEU A 6 21.66 -1.36 -26.32
CA LEU A 6 20.28 -1.61 -25.88
C LEU A 6 20.19 -1.65 -24.34
N ILE A 7 21.13 -2.33 -23.69
CA ILE A 7 21.17 -2.41 -22.22
C ILE A 7 21.44 -1.02 -21.61
N LYS A 8 22.38 -0.25 -22.17
CA LYS A 8 22.66 1.12 -21.69
C LYS A 8 21.43 2.02 -21.82
N LYS A 9 20.79 2.05 -23.00
CA LYS A 9 19.55 2.80 -23.19
C LYS A 9 18.44 2.37 -22.24
N TYR A 10 18.29 1.07 -22.00
CA TYR A 10 17.31 0.58 -21.03
C TYR A 10 17.54 1.17 -19.64
N PHE A 11 18.77 1.19 -19.13
CA PHE A 11 19.07 1.76 -17.81
C PHE A 11 19.14 3.30 -17.77
N GLU A 12 19.30 3.96 -18.90
CA GLU A 12 19.12 5.42 -19.02
C GLU A 12 17.64 5.80 -18.86
N GLU A 13 16.73 4.98 -19.40
CA GLU A 13 15.29 5.19 -19.31
C GLU A 13 14.66 4.62 -18.02
N LYS A 14 15.15 3.47 -17.55
CA LYS A 14 14.61 2.72 -16.43
C LYS A 14 15.54 2.71 -15.23
N LYS A 15 15.03 3.14 -14.08
CA LYS A 15 15.81 3.20 -12.83
C LYS A 15 15.82 1.85 -12.12
N TYR A 16 16.88 1.55 -11.38
CA TYR A 16 17.01 0.31 -10.60
C TYR A 16 15.89 0.09 -9.58
N VAL A 17 15.38 1.17 -8.99
CA VAL A 17 14.32 1.16 -7.95
C VAL A 17 12.93 1.49 -8.50
N GLU A 18 12.79 1.51 -9.83
CA GLU A 18 11.56 1.97 -10.47
C GLU A 18 10.37 1.07 -10.15
N SER A 19 10.56 -0.24 -9.98
CA SER A 19 9.50 -1.17 -9.60
C SER A 19 8.85 -0.79 -8.26
N ASN A 20 9.67 -0.47 -7.26
CA ASN A 20 9.21 -0.03 -5.94
C ASN A 20 8.46 1.31 -6.03
N ILE A 21 8.98 2.28 -6.79
CA ILE A 21 8.36 3.58 -6.96
C ILE A 21 7.04 3.48 -7.72
N GLN A 22 6.98 2.70 -8.79
CA GLN A 22 5.77 2.47 -9.57
C GLN A 22 4.70 1.75 -8.75
N SER A 23 5.09 0.71 -8.00
CA SER A 23 4.18 -0.01 -7.09
C SER A 23 3.60 0.94 -6.03
N PHE A 24 4.44 1.77 -5.41
CA PHE A 24 4.00 2.75 -4.43
C PHE A 24 3.08 3.82 -5.03
N ASN A 25 3.40 4.34 -6.22
CA ASN A 25 2.53 5.29 -6.93
C ASN A 25 1.17 4.66 -7.25
N HIS A 26 1.14 3.41 -7.74
CA HIS A 26 -0.10 2.69 -8.01
C HIS A 26 -0.93 2.49 -6.73
N PHE A 27 -0.28 2.15 -5.62
CA PHE A 27 -0.93 2.04 -4.32
C PHE A 27 -1.60 3.36 -3.90
N LEU A 28 -0.92 4.50 -4.00
CA LEU A 28 -1.50 5.80 -3.64
C LEU A 28 -2.63 6.23 -4.60
N GLU A 29 -2.48 5.97 -5.89
CA GLU A 29 -3.43 6.45 -6.92
C GLU A 29 -4.69 5.58 -7.04
N HIS A 30 -4.57 4.26 -6.83
CA HIS A 30 -5.65 3.29 -7.05
C HIS A 30 -5.91 2.45 -5.81
N GLY A 31 -4.87 1.80 -5.27
CA GLY A 31 -5.02 0.82 -4.18
C GLY A 31 -5.68 1.39 -2.91
N MET A 32 -5.36 2.63 -2.52
CA MET A 32 -6.00 3.28 -1.38
C MET A 32 -7.49 3.53 -1.61
N GLN A 33 -7.90 3.92 -2.81
CA GLN A 33 -9.33 4.11 -3.12
C GLN A 33 -10.05 2.76 -3.14
N GLU A 34 -9.46 1.70 -3.69
CA GLU A 34 -10.03 0.35 -3.67
C GLU A 34 -10.35 -0.11 -2.24
N VAL A 35 -9.45 0.12 -1.28
CA VAL A 35 -9.68 -0.22 0.13
C VAL A 35 -10.85 0.57 0.73
N ILE A 36 -11.02 1.84 0.37
CA ILE A 36 -12.16 2.66 0.82
C ILE A 36 -13.46 2.16 0.17
N GLU A 37 -13.42 1.76 -1.09
CA GLU A 37 -14.57 1.18 -1.80
C GLU A 37 -14.97 -0.22 -1.30
N GLU A 38 -14.06 -0.96 -0.67
CA GLU A 38 -14.42 -2.20 0.02
C GLU A 38 -15.16 -1.94 1.34
N ASN A 39 -14.89 -0.80 1.99
CA ASN A 39 -15.39 -0.44 3.32
C ASN A 39 -16.32 0.79 3.29
N LYS A 40 -17.08 1.01 2.21
CA LYS A 40 -17.81 2.27 1.89
C LYS A 40 -18.66 2.86 3.00
N GLU A 41 -19.26 2.02 3.83
CA GLU A 41 -20.23 2.44 4.85
C GLU A 41 -19.84 1.91 6.22
N ALA A 42 -19.95 2.77 7.22
CA ALA A 42 -19.84 2.41 8.62
C ALA A 42 -21.15 2.76 9.34
N GLU A 43 -21.70 1.79 10.07
CA GLU A 43 -22.88 1.97 10.91
C GLU A 43 -22.44 1.98 12.38
N PRO A 44 -22.66 3.07 13.13
CA PRO A 44 -22.34 3.10 14.55
C PRO A 44 -23.27 2.15 15.32
N THR A 45 -22.71 1.48 16.31
CA THR A 45 -23.43 0.51 17.17
C THR A 45 -24.41 1.17 18.14
N ILE A 46 -24.26 2.48 18.41
CA ILE A 46 -25.12 3.23 19.32
C ILE A 46 -25.77 4.36 18.53
N ILE A 47 -27.09 4.29 18.38
CA ILE A 47 -27.90 5.28 17.68
C ILE A 47 -28.84 5.94 18.71
N PRO A 48 -28.94 7.29 18.73
CA PRO A 48 -29.92 7.99 19.57
C PRO A 48 -31.35 7.47 19.35
N HIS A 49 -32.17 7.40 20.40
CA HIS A 49 -33.53 6.85 20.35
C HIS A 49 -34.47 7.50 19.32
N ASN A 50 -34.14 8.71 18.85
CA ASN A 50 -34.90 9.48 17.86
C ASN A 50 -34.44 9.28 16.41
N ILE A 51 -33.43 8.44 16.16
CA ILE A 51 -32.89 8.16 14.83
C ILE A 51 -33.04 6.67 14.55
N GLU A 52 -33.68 6.31 13.44
CA GLU A 52 -33.88 4.90 13.06
C GLU A 52 -32.63 4.33 12.40
N LYS A 53 -31.96 5.12 11.55
CA LYS A 53 -30.73 4.72 10.86
C LYS A 53 -29.75 5.88 10.81
N PHE A 54 -28.51 5.61 11.19
CA PHE A 54 -27.38 6.51 11.00
C PHE A 54 -26.30 5.77 10.22
N LYS A 55 -25.83 6.33 9.11
CA LYS A 55 -24.76 5.77 8.30
C LYS A 55 -23.69 6.82 8.03
N ILE A 56 -22.44 6.41 8.10
CA ILE A 56 -21.29 7.19 7.63
C ILE A 56 -20.85 6.58 6.32
N ARG A 57 -20.80 7.38 5.27
CA ARG A 57 -20.30 6.97 3.96
C ARG A 57 -18.95 7.61 3.70
N PHE A 58 -17.98 6.79 3.32
CA PHE A 58 -16.67 7.24 2.89
C PHE A 58 -16.67 7.47 1.37
N GLY A 59 -16.17 8.62 0.97
CA GLY A 59 -16.06 9.06 -0.41
C GLY A 59 -14.64 8.92 -0.94
N ARG A 60 -14.15 9.97 -1.59
CA ARG A 60 -12.82 9.98 -2.19
C ARG A 60 -11.71 10.15 -1.16
N ILE A 61 -10.66 9.35 -1.28
CA ILE A 61 -9.40 9.55 -0.54
C ILE A 61 -8.43 10.41 -1.34
N THR A 62 -7.76 11.35 -0.68
CA THR A 62 -6.76 12.22 -1.28
C THR A 62 -5.53 12.30 -0.38
N ILE A 63 -4.35 12.17 -0.96
CA ILE A 63 -3.09 12.26 -0.24
C ILE A 63 -2.44 13.59 -0.59
N GLY A 64 -2.06 14.36 0.43
CA GLY A 64 -1.35 15.61 0.28
C GLY A 64 0.11 15.43 -0.12
N LYS A 65 0.86 16.53 -0.09
CA LYS A 65 2.33 16.47 -0.14
C LYS A 65 2.93 16.51 1.28
N PRO A 66 4.18 16.08 1.46
CA PRO A 66 4.82 16.08 2.76
C PRO A 66 4.84 17.46 3.43
N GLU A 67 4.33 17.51 4.66
CA GLU A 67 4.21 18.74 5.44
C GLU A 67 4.57 18.50 6.91
N LEU A 68 5.02 19.56 7.58
CA LEU A 68 5.29 19.57 9.01
C LEU A 68 4.37 20.58 9.69
N THR A 69 3.76 20.13 10.79
CA THR A 69 3.04 21.00 11.72
C THR A 69 4.03 21.45 12.80
N GLU A 70 4.32 22.75 12.87
CA GLU A 70 5.19 23.32 13.90
C GLU A 70 4.41 23.50 15.22
N ALA A 71 5.13 23.84 16.30
CA ALA A 71 4.55 23.94 17.64
C ALA A 71 3.44 25.00 17.79
N ASP A 72 3.44 26.00 16.90
CA ASP A 72 2.42 27.04 16.80
C ASP A 72 1.16 26.59 16.03
N GLY A 73 1.15 25.35 15.51
CA GLY A 73 0.06 24.80 14.71
C GLY A 73 0.15 25.19 13.22
N SER A 74 1.14 25.97 12.81
CA SER A 74 1.34 26.30 11.40
C SER A 74 1.81 25.08 10.62
N LYS A 75 1.33 24.94 9.38
CA LYS A 75 1.70 23.87 8.46
C LYS A 75 2.62 24.43 7.38
N ARG A 76 3.73 23.75 7.11
CA ARG A 76 4.65 24.10 6.02
C ARG A 76 5.19 22.86 5.31
N PRO A 77 5.61 22.97 4.03
CA PRO A 77 6.28 21.87 3.36
C PRO A 77 7.59 21.51 4.08
N ILE A 78 7.86 20.21 4.13
CA ILE A 78 9.13 19.65 4.62
C ILE A 78 9.85 18.98 3.46
N TYR A 79 11.18 19.05 3.43
CA TYR A 79 12.02 18.35 2.45
C TYR A 79 12.78 17.18 3.09
N PRO A 80 13.18 16.15 2.31
CA PRO A 80 13.80 14.95 2.87
C PRO A 80 15.06 15.22 3.70
N MET A 81 15.98 16.09 3.25
CA MET A 81 17.14 16.53 4.02
C MET A 81 16.77 17.08 5.41
N GLU A 82 15.72 17.90 5.48
CA GLU A 82 15.25 18.44 6.76
C GLU A 82 14.73 17.32 7.68
N ALA A 83 13.98 16.37 7.13
CA ALA A 83 13.44 15.24 7.88
C ALA A 83 14.56 14.38 8.50
N ARG A 84 15.65 14.15 7.76
CA ARG A 84 16.86 13.45 8.25
C ARG A 84 17.49 14.20 9.42
N LEU A 85 17.80 15.49 9.23
CA LEU A 85 18.52 16.30 10.22
C LEU A 85 17.73 16.51 11.51
N ARG A 86 16.42 16.75 11.42
CA ARG A 86 15.55 16.97 12.57
C ARG A 86 15.07 15.68 13.25
N LYS A 87 15.46 14.50 12.74
CA LYS A 87 15.01 13.19 13.25
C LYS A 87 13.48 13.03 13.24
N ILE A 88 12.83 13.56 12.21
CA ILE A 88 11.38 13.50 12.02
C ILE A 88 11.02 12.65 10.80
N SER A 89 9.76 12.29 10.67
CA SER A 89 9.29 11.47 9.57
C SER A 89 8.79 12.30 8.39
N TYR A 90 9.10 11.85 7.18
CA TYR A 90 8.70 12.51 5.93
C TYR A 90 7.30 12.06 5.50
N TYR A 91 6.28 12.72 6.06
CA TYR A 91 4.87 12.30 5.98
C TYR A 91 4.00 13.33 5.27
N ALA A 92 3.02 12.84 4.50
CA ALA A 92 1.95 13.63 3.92
C ALA A 92 0.62 13.36 4.64
N PRO A 93 -0.28 14.35 4.76
CA PRO A 93 -1.61 14.16 5.34
C PRO A 93 -2.49 13.36 4.38
N ILE A 94 -3.37 12.53 4.94
CA ILE A 94 -4.40 11.78 4.21
C ILE A 94 -5.74 12.41 4.52
N TYR A 95 -6.45 12.80 3.47
CA TYR A 95 -7.78 13.39 3.53
C TYR A 95 -8.81 12.40 3.01
N LEU A 96 -9.96 12.34 3.68
CA LEU A 96 -11.09 11.50 3.28
C LEU A 96 -12.36 12.35 3.25
N GLU A 97 -13.11 12.26 2.16
CA GLU A 97 -14.47 12.78 2.10
C GLU A 97 -15.40 11.89 2.92
N VAL A 98 -16.13 12.50 3.87
CA VAL A 98 -17.03 11.80 4.77
C VAL A 98 -18.41 12.44 4.67
N SER A 99 -19.43 11.61 4.42
CA SER A 99 -20.81 12.04 4.37
C SER A 99 -21.65 11.32 5.43
N SER A 100 -22.46 12.06 6.19
CA SER A 100 -23.39 11.50 7.17
C SER A 100 -24.79 11.38 6.57
N TYR A 101 -25.45 10.24 6.82
CA TYR A 101 -26.81 9.95 6.39
C TYR A 101 -27.66 9.62 7.62
N ILE A 102 -28.77 10.34 7.78
CA ILE A 102 -29.75 10.12 8.86
C ILE A 102 -31.07 9.74 8.19
N ASN A 103 -31.57 8.54 8.47
CA ASN A 103 -32.76 7.97 7.83
C ASN A 103 -32.67 8.06 6.29
N ASP A 104 -31.52 7.65 5.74
CA ASP A 104 -31.20 7.63 4.31
C ASP A 104 -31.15 9.03 3.63
N VAL A 105 -31.21 10.12 4.39
CA VAL A 105 -31.04 11.50 3.90
C VAL A 105 -29.65 12.02 4.26
N GLN A 106 -28.90 12.46 3.26
CA GLN A 106 -27.58 13.09 3.46
C GLN A 106 -27.74 14.40 4.24
N ARG A 107 -26.94 14.55 5.30
CA ARG A 107 -26.97 15.74 6.18
C ARG A 107 -25.73 16.58 6.02
N GLU A 108 -24.57 16.01 6.31
CA GLU A 108 -23.29 16.71 6.25
C GLU A 108 -22.36 16.02 5.26
N ASN A 109 -21.53 16.82 4.62
CA ASN A 109 -20.41 16.35 3.81
C ASN A 109 -19.21 17.23 4.14
N PHE A 110 -18.10 16.61 4.54
CA PHE A 110 -16.88 17.33 4.88
C PHE A 110 -15.66 16.48 4.55
N VAL A 111 -14.52 17.14 4.42
CA VAL A 111 -13.22 16.48 4.23
C VAL A 111 -12.50 16.46 5.57
N ALA A 112 -12.13 15.26 6.02
CA ALA A 112 -11.42 15.05 7.27
C ALA A 112 -9.98 14.60 7.03
N GLU A 113 -9.02 15.12 7.80
CA GLU A 113 -7.68 14.54 7.89
C GLU A 113 -7.76 13.27 8.75
N ILE A 114 -7.61 12.09 8.15
CA ILE A 114 -7.76 10.79 8.84
C ILE A 114 -6.43 10.23 9.34
N GLY A 115 -5.31 10.77 8.86
CA GLY A 115 -3.99 10.27 9.24
C GLY A 115 -2.88 10.83 8.37
N LYS A 116 -1.71 10.18 8.47
CA LYS A 116 -0.49 10.59 7.75
C LYS A 116 0.14 9.37 7.06
N MET A 117 0.60 9.56 5.83
CA MET A 117 1.23 8.54 5.00
C MET A 117 2.74 8.81 4.87
N PRO A 118 3.62 7.82 5.12
CA PRO A 118 5.01 7.86 4.69
C PRO A 118 5.12 8.01 3.18
N ILE A 119 5.82 9.05 2.72
CA ILE A 119 6.03 9.26 1.29
C ILE A 119 7.41 8.74 0.89
N MET A 120 7.42 7.88 -0.12
CA MET A 120 8.64 7.32 -0.70
C MET A 120 9.41 8.40 -1.46
N LEU A 121 10.73 8.47 -1.29
CA LEU A 121 11.56 9.43 -2.00
C LEU A 121 11.54 9.18 -3.52
N LYS A 122 11.46 10.27 -4.28
CA LYS A 122 11.31 10.29 -5.75
C LYS A 122 10.04 9.61 -6.29
N SER A 123 9.05 9.35 -5.44
CA SER A 123 7.67 9.03 -5.87
C SER A 123 6.90 10.29 -6.28
N LYS A 124 5.76 10.14 -6.97
CA LYS A 124 4.96 11.27 -7.50
C LYS A 124 4.53 12.28 -6.45
N HIS A 125 4.35 11.84 -5.20
CA HIS A 125 3.89 12.70 -4.10
C HIS A 125 5.06 13.33 -3.31
N CYS A 126 6.30 12.94 -3.62
CA CYS A 126 7.50 13.53 -3.02
C CYS A 126 7.75 14.94 -3.59
N HIS A 127 8.29 15.85 -2.77
CA HIS A 127 8.74 17.16 -3.25
C HIS A 127 9.96 17.11 -4.16
N LEU A 128 10.65 15.97 -4.21
CA LEU A 128 11.79 15.75 -5.10
C LEU A 128 11.39 15.24 -6.49
N ASP A 129 10.10 14.93 -6.70
CA ASP A 129 9.62 14.50 -8.01
C ASP A 129 9.80 15.62 -9.04
N GLN A 130 10.24 15.24 -10.24
CA GLN A 130 10.46 16.14 -11.39
C GLN A 130 11.45 17.30 -11.18
N LEU A 131 12.20 17.33 -10.08
CA LEU A 131 13.26 18.33 -9.90
C LEU A 131 14.47 18.03 -10.80
N SER A 132 15.06 19.08 -11.37
CA SER A 132 16.32 18.99 -12.09
C SER A 132 17.49 18.69 -11.15
N GLY A 133 18.60 18.18 -11.70
CA GLY A 133 19.81 17.91 -10.92
C GLY A 133 20.33 19.14 -10.15
N GLU A 134 20.27 20.32 -10.77
CA GLU A 134 20.67 21.57 -10.10
C GLU A 134 19.75 21.93 -8.92
N GLU A 135 18.44 21.74 -9.09
CA GLU A 135 17.46 22.01 -8.03
C GLU A 135 17.57 21.04 -6.86
N LEU A 136 17.94 19.78 -7.13
CA LEU A 136 18.24 18.80 -6.09
C LEU A 136 19.46 19.24 -5.27
N VAL A 137 20.55 19.62 -5.95
CA VAL A 137 21.77 20.11 -5.28
C VAL A 137 21.48 21.35 -4.44
N ARG A 138 20.69 22.31 -4.94
CA ARG A 138 20.29 23.50 -4.17
C ARG A 138 19.49 23.16 -2.91
N ARG A 139 18.79 22.02 -2.91
CA ARG A 139 18.04 21.50 -1.75
C ARG A 139 18.87 20.56 -0.87
N GLY A 140 20.15 20.38 -1.18
CA GLY A 140 21.07 19.51 -0.43
C GLY A 140 20.90 18.02 -0.75
N GLU A 141 20.17 17.67 -1.81
CA GLU A 141 19.99 16.27 -2.23
C GLU A 141 20.98 15.92 -3.35
N ASP A 142 21.41 14.66 -3.38
CA ASP A 142 22.26 14.14 -4.45
C ASP A 142 21.42 13.78 -5.69
N PRO A 143 21.72 14.32 -6.89
CA PRO A 143 21.05 13.94 -8.12
C PRO A 143 21.13 12.44 -8.42
N THR A 144 22.21 11.79 -8.00
CA THR A 144 22.50 10.37 -8.25
C THR A 144 21.80 9.42 -7.29
N ASP A 145 21.18 9.91 -6.21
CA ASP A 145 20.39 9.09 -5.28
C ASP A 145 19.27 8.36 -6.05
N PRO A 146 19.16 7.03 -6.02
CA PRO A 146 18.07 6.34 -6.71
C PRO A 146 16.68 6.65 -6.13
N GLY A 147 16.57 7.00 -4.84
CA GLY A 147 15.28 7.05 -4.12
C GLY A 147 14.72 5.66 -3.84
N GLY A 148 13.39 5.55 -3.66
CA GLY A 148 12.74 4.24 -3.43
C GLY A 148 12.71 3.76 -1.98
N TYR A 149 13.04 4.64 -1.03
CA TYR A 149 13.00 4.39 0.41
C TYR A 149 12.23 5.50 1.14
N PHE A 150 12.01 5.31 2.44
CA PHE A 150 11.27 6.22 3.32
C PHE A 150 12.18 6.82 4.38
N ILE A 151 11.84 8.00 4.87
CA ILE A 151 12.49 8.59 6.06
C ILE A 151 11.49 8.54 7.21
N ILE A 152 11.81 7.74 8.22
CA ILE A 152 10.98 7.54 9.42
C ILE A 152 11.83 7.86 10.64
N ASN A 153 11.42 8.87 11.42
CA ASN A 153 12.15 9.38 12.58
C ASN A 153 13.62 9.73 12.23
N GLY A 154 13.82 10.36 11.06
CA GLY A 154 15.13 10.68 10.47
C GLY A 154 15.96 9.50 9.99
N THR A 155 15.49 8.27 10.15
CA THR A 155 16.19 7.07 9.67
C THR A 155 15.64 6.64 8.32
N GLU A 156 16.53 6.33 7.39
CA GLU A 156 16.16 5.80 6.09
C GLU A 156 15.76 4.32 6.22
N ARG A 157 14.60 3.97 5.67
CA ARG A 157 14.03 2.62 5.72
C ARG A 157 13.57 2.21 4.35
N VAL A 158 13.98 1.02 3.92
CA VAL A 158 13.58 0.41 2.66
C VAL A 158 12.63 -0.76 2.93
N VAL A 159 11.62 -0.91 2.08
CA VAL A 159 10.79 -2.12 2.08
C VAL A 159 11.48 -3.15 1.17
N VAL A 160 11.89 -4.26 1.76
CA VAL A 160 12.50 -5.37 1.02
C VAL A 160 11.39 -6.21 0.42
N ASN A 161 11.46 -6.47 -0.88
CA ASN A 161 10.50 -7.34 -1.55
C ASN A 161 10.66 -8.77 -1.02
N VAL A 162 9.54 -9.37 -0.63
CA VAL A 162 9.49 -10.76 -0.20
C VAL A 162 8.91 -11.58 -1.34
N GLU A 163 9.59 -12.66 -1.70
CA GLU A 163 9.08 -13.65 -2.63
C GLU A 163 8.12 -14.58 -1.89
N ASP A 164 6.93 -14.78 -2.47
CA ASP A 164 5.91 -15.67 -1.94
C ASP A 164 5.37 -16.55 -3.08
N LEU A 165 4.86 -17.72 -2.72
CA LEU A 165 4.25 -18.63 -3.69
C LEU A 165 3.04 -17.97 -4.33
N ALA A 166 2.91 -18.14 -5.64
CA ALA A 166 1.79 -17.63 -6.42
C ALA A 166 0.47 -18.14 -5.81
N ALA A 167 -0.27 -17.21 -5.21
CA ALA A 167 -1.60 -17.50 -4.71
C ALA A 167 -2.54 -17.81 -5.88
N ASN A 168 -3.66 -18.47 -5.56
CA ASN A 168 -4.66 -18.87 -6.54
C ASN A 168 -4.11 -19.79 -7.65
N ASN A 169 -3.02 -20.51 -7.39
CA ASN A 169 -2.46 -21.52 -8.27
C ASN A 169 -2.38 -22.89 -7.56
N PHE A 170 -2.84 -23.95 -8.23
CA PHE A 170 -2.86 -25.31 -7.68
C PHE A 170 -1.53 -26.00 -7.97
N MET A 171 -0.71 -26.16 -6.94
CA MET A 171 0.61 -26.78 -7.02
C MET A 171 0.51 -28.24 -6.63
N VAL A 172 1.14 -29.15 -7.37
CA VAL A 172 1.12 -30.59 -7.09
C VAL A 172 2.55 -31.06 -6.90
N ASP A 173 2.79 -31.72 -5.77
CA ASP A 173 4.03 -32.42 -5.47
C ASP A 173 3.76 -33.93 -5.41
N GLU A 174 4.76 -34.72 -5.82
CA GLU A 174 4.75 -36.18 -5.72
C GLU A 174 5.88 -36.63 -4.80
N ASP A 175 5.56 -37.45 -3.80
CA ASP A 175 6.51 -38.04 -2.87
C ASP A 175 6.18 -39.52 -2.63
N ASP A 176 7.05 -40.43 -3.06
CA ASP A 176 6.95 -41.89 -2.88
C ASP A 176 5.55 -42.47 -3.21
N GLY A 177 4.96 -42.00 -4.32
CA GLY A 177 3.64 -42.42 -4.81
C GLY A 177 2.43 -41.80 -4.09
N THR A 178 2.68 -40.83 -3.21
CA THR A 178 1.67 -39.96 -2.59
C THR A 178 1.65 -38.64 -3.35
N PHE A 179 0.46 -38.19 -3.77
CA PHE A 179 0.31 -36.91 -4.48
C PHE A 179 -0.29 -35.87 -3.52
N THR A 180 0.37 -34.73 -3.38
CA THR A 180 -0.08 -33.64 -2.52
C THR A 180 -0.29 -32.39 -3.35
N GLY A 181 -1.55 -32.02 -3.52
CA GLY A 181 -1.98 -30.75 -4.09
C GLY A 181 -2.11 -29.67 -3.02
N ARG A 182 -1.54 -28.49 -3.24
CA ARG A 182 -1.66 -27.31 -2.38
C ARG A 182 -2.15 -26.12 -3.19
N PHE A 183 -3.06 -25.37 -2.62
CA PHE A 183 -3.58 -24.13 -3.21
C PHE A 183 -3.83 -23.11 -2.12
N PHE A 184 -3.31 -21.91 -2.30
CA PHE A 184 -3.57 -20.78 -1.40
C PHE A 184 -4.66 -19.91 -2.00
N ALA A 185 -5.88 -20.03 -1.48
CA ALA A 185 -6.99 -19.17 -1.85
C ALA A 185 -6.76 -17.77 -1.27
N ALA A 186 -6.43 -16.81 -2.11
CA ALA A 186 -6.21 -15.42 -1.70
C ALA A 186 -7.28 -14.50 -2.27
N GLN A 187 -7.97 -13.77 -1.38
CA GLN A 187 -8.92 -12.72 -1.72
C GLN A 187 -8.79 -11.58 -0.70
N GLY A 188 -8.54 -10.36 -1.18
CA GLY A 188 -8.28 -9.21 -0.32
C GLY A 188 -7.12 -9.47 0.65
N SER A 189 -7.37 -9.28 1.94
CA SER A 189 -6.41 -9.54 3.02
C SER A 189 -6.35 -11.01 3.48
N TYR A 190 -7.25 -11.87 3.00
CA TYR A 190 -7.33 -13.26 3.43
C TYR A 190 -6.54 -14.17 2.48
N LYS A 191 -5.65 -15.00 3.05
CA LYS A 191 -4.95 -16.09 2.35
C LYS A 191 -5.18 -17.39 3.11
N ILE A 192 -5.94 -18.32 2.53
CA ILE A 192 -6.34 -19.58 3.17
C ILE A 192 -5.73 -20.76 2.43
N PRO A 193 -4.90 -21.59 3.09
CA PRO A 193 -4.35 -22.79 2.49
C PRO A 193 -5.40 -23.90 2.39
N HIS A 194 -5.44 -24.55 1.24
CA HIS A 194 -6.20 -25.76 0.97
C HIS A 194 -5.22 -26.82 0.49
N MET A 195 -5.38 -28.03 1.00
CA MET A 195 -4.53 -29.17 0.67
C MET A 195 -5.38 -30.37 0.29
N ILE A 196 -4.99 -31.07 -0.75
CA ILE A 196 -5.64 -32.28 -1.24
C ILE A 196 -4.55 -33.35 -1.35
N GLU A 197 -4.66 -34.43 -0.60
CA GLU A 197 -3.67 -35.49 -0.55
C GLU A 197 -4.27 -36.80 -1.05
N ARG A 198 -3.68 -37.42 -2.07
CA ARG A 198 -4.00 -38.79 -2.47
C ARG A 198 -3.05 -39.74 -1.76
N LYS A 199 -3.56 -40.51 -0.80
CA LYS A 199 -2.77 -41.54 -0.11
C LYS A 199 -2.67 -42.82 -0.96
N LYS A 200 -1.84 -43.76 -0.53
CA LYS A 200 -1.61 -45.06 -1.21
C LYS A 200 -2.86 -45.93 -1.30
N ASP A 201 -3.88 -45.66 -0.48
CA ASP A 201 -5.21 -46.28 -0.55
C ASP A 201 -6.03 -45.82 -1.76
N GLY A 202 -5.59 -44.79 -2.48
CA GLY A 202 -6.28 -44.21 -3.63
C GLY A 202 -7.37 -43.20 -3.25
N ILE A 203 -7.60 -42.96 -1.96
CA ILE A 203 -8.58 -42.00 -1.47
C ILE A 203 -7.94 -40.61 -1.41
N TYR A 204 -8.70 -39.61 -1.81
CA TYR A 204 -8.31 -38.20 -1.70
C TYR A 204 -8.78 -37.66 -0.36
N TYR A 205 -7.88 -37.00 0.36
CA TYR A 205 -8.18 -36.35 1.62
C TYR A 205 -8.02 -34.85 1.45
N MET A 206 -9.04 -34.10 1.85
CA MET A 206 -9.01 -32.64 1.83
C MET A 206 -8.73 -32.10 3.23
N THR A 207 -7.84 -31.12 3.30
CA THR A 207 -7.58 -30.32 4.49
C THR A 207 -7.78 -28.85 4.17
N PHE A 208 -8.64 -28.20 4.96
CA PHE A 208 -8.87 -26.76 4.96
C PHE A 208 -8.83 -26.24 6.41
N THR A 209 -8.91 -24.93 6.60
CA THR A 209 -8.54 -24.24 7.85
C THR A 209 -9.00 -24.92 9.15
N ARG A 210 -10.26 -25.38 9.22
CA ARG A 210 -10.83 -25.98 10.44
C ARG A 210 -11.07 -27.49 10.36
N VAL A 211 -10.83 -28.11 9.21
CA VAL A 211 -11.12 -29.54 8.97
C VAL A 211 -9.89 -30.19 8.36
N LYS A 212 -9.43 -31.26 8.98
CA LYS A 212 -8.22 -31.98 8.56
C LYS A 212 -8.61 -33.36 8.06
N ALA A 213 -7.98 -33.77 6.96
CA ALA A 213 -8.08 -35.12 6.40
C ALA A 213 -9.52 -35.64 6.25
N MET A 214 -10.41 -34.81 5.70
CA MET A 214 -11.74 -35.24 5.31
C MET A 214 -11.63 -36.06 4.02
N PRO A 215 -12.09 -37.32 3.98
CA PRO A 215 -12.11 -38.12 2.76
C PRO A 215 -13.10 -37.57 1.73
#